data_AF-A0A660CI68-F1
#
_entry.id   AF-A0A660CI68-F1
#
_cell.length_a   1.000
_cell.length_b   1.000
_cell.length_c   1.000
_cell.angle_alpha   90.00
_cell.angle_beta   90.00
_cell.angle_gamma   90.00
#
_symmetry.space_group_name_H-M   'P 1'
#
loop_
_entity.id
_entity.type
_entity.pdbx_description
1 polymer ?
#
loop_
_entity_poly.entity_id
_entity_poly.type
_entity_poly.pdbx_seq_one_letter_code
_entity_poly.pdbx_strand_id
1 'polypeptide(L)'
;MGFALAAACGTVLLALPASSESGEATGFVTALFTSISALCVTGLIVVDTPEYWSTFGELVILGLIQLGGLGIMTTASLLGLLVSRRFGLRMRLTAQAETKALDLGDVRRVVRGVITVSLVLELIVAAVLTARLAIGYGYETGRAVYHGVFHAISAFNNAGFALYSDSLMGFATDP
;
A
#
# COMPACT_ATOMS: atom_id res chain seq x y z
N MET A 1 4.29 11.74 -14.23
CA MET A 1 4.03 12.98 -13.45
C MET A 1 3.38 12.67 -12.10
N GLY A 2 2.27 11.91 -12.05
CA GLY A 2 1.59 11.57 -10.78
C GLY A 2 2.48 10.92 -9.71
N PHE A 3 3.34 9.98 -10.10
CA PHE A 3 4.31 9.35 -9.17
C PHE A 3 5.26 10.37 -8.52
N ALA A 4 5.89 11.25 -9.31
CA ALA A 4 6.82 12.25 -8.79
C ALA A 4 6.13 13.26 -7.85
N LEU A 5 4.87 13.63 -8.15
CA LEU A 5 4.07 14.49 -7.28
C LEU A 5 3.74 13.79 -5.95
N ALA A 6 3.31 12.52 -5.98
CA ALA A 6 3.06 11.75 -4.77
C ALA A 6 4.33 11.61 -3.91
N ALA A 7 5.48 11.31 -4.54
CA ALA A 7 6.76 11.23 -3.85
C ALA A 7 7.17 12.58 -3.23
N ALA A 8 7.01 13.68 -3.95
CA ALA A 8 7.30 15.03 -3.46
C ALA A 8 6.37 15.43 -2.31
N CYS A 9 5.06 15.20 -2.43
CA CYS A 9 4.10 15.43 -1.36
C CYS A 9 4.43 14.60 -0.11
N GLY A 10 4.71 13.31 -0.28
CA GLY A 10 5.14 12.44 0.81
C GLY A 10 6.42 12.92 1.48
N THR A 11 7.39 13.38 0.70
CA THR A 11 8.65 13.95 1.21
C THR A 11 8.40 15.19 2.05
N VAL A 12 7.56 16.10 1.57
CA VAL A 12 7.21 17.33 2.31
C VAL A 12 6.50 16.99 3.61
N LEU A 13 5.53 16.06 3.58
CA LEU A 13 4.81 15.63 4.78
C LEU A 13 5.74 14.97 5.79
N LEU A 14 6.62 14.06 5.35
CA LEU A 14 7.59 13.38 6.22
C LEU A 14 8.69 14.31 6.74
N ALA A 15 9.01 15.40 6.04
CA ALA A 15 9.98 16.40 6.52
C ALA A 15 9.42 17.29 7.64
N LEU A 16 8.10 17.28 7.87
CA LEU A 16 7.50 18.09 8.93
C LEU A 16 7.94 17.58 10.32
N PRO A 17 8.14 18.48 11.30
CA PRO A 17 8.45 18.07 12.67
C PRO A 17 7.37 17.18 13.30
N ALA A 18 6.12 17.34 12.87
CA ALA A 18 5.00 16.50 13.30
C ALA A 18 5.16 15.02 12.90
N SER A 19 6.00 14.71 11.89
CA SER A 19 6.24 13.34 11.42
C SER A 19 7.32 12.62 12.19
N SER A 20 8.17 13.32 12.95
CA SER A 20 9.23 12.71 13.73
C SER A 20 8.80 12.54 15.19
N GLU A 21 9.18 11.42 15.80
CA GLU A 21 8.93 11.15 17.22
C GLU A 21 9.65 12.16 18.12
N SER A 22 10.82 12.66 17.71
CA SER A 22 11.54 13.71 18.44
C SER A 22 10.89 15.10 18.35
N GLY A 23 9.92 15.29 17.43
CA GLY A 23 9.35 16.59 17.13
C GLY A 23 10.29 17.54 16.37
N GLU A 24 11.40 17.03 15.83
CA GLU A 24 12.33 17.79 14.99
C GLU A 24 12.08 17.53 13.50
N ALA A 25 12.45 18.49 12.65
CA ALA A 25 12.30 18.32 11.20
C ALA A 25 13.22 17.21 10.68
N THR A 26 12.68 16.27 9.91
CA THR A 26 13.46 15.20 9.29
C THR A 26 14.30 15.73 8.13
N GLY A 27 15.55 15.27 8.05
CA GLY A 27 16.45 15.60 6.94
C GLY A 27 15.88 15.20 5.57
N PHE A 28 16.08 16.06 4.56
CA PHE A 28 15.50 15.88 3.22
C PHE A 28 15.77 14.51 2.60
N VAL A 29 17.00 13.99 2.71
CA VAL A 29 17.38 12.70 2.13
C VAL A 29 16.61 11.56 2.80
N THR A 30 16.49 11.58 4.12
CA THR A 30 15.73 10.58 4.89
C THR A 30 14.24 10.61 4.52
N ALA A 31 13.64 11.79 4.46
CA ALA A 31 12.24 11.96 4.09
C ALA A 31 11.97 11.52 2.63
N LEU A 32 12.84 11.90 1.70
CA LEU A 32 12.72 11.54 0.28
C LEU A 32 12.88 10.04 0.07
N PHE A 33 13.91 9.45 0.69
CA PHE A 33 14.17 8.02 0.60
C PHE A 33 12.98 7.22 1.13
N THR A 34 12.48 7.58 2.32
CA THR A 34 11.35 6.90 2.95
C THR A 34 10.08 7.06 2.12
N SER A 35 9.81 8.26 1.60
CA SER A 35 8.67 8.52 0.72
C SER A 35 8.69 7.65 -0.54
N ILE A 36 9.84 7.58 -1.22
CA ILE A 36 10.01 6.75 -2.43
C ILE A 36 9.92 5.26 -2.07
N SER A 37 10.55 4.82 -0.97
CA SER A 37 10.51 3.43 -0.55
C SER A 37 9.10 2.97 -0.22
N ALA A 38 8.32 3.78 0.50
CA ALA A 38 6.92 3.52 0.79
C ALA A 38 6.06 3.51 -0.48
N LEU A 39 6.21 4.52 -1.35
CA LEU A 39 5.42 4.65 -2.58
C LEU A 39 5.75 3.58 -3.64
N CYS A 40 7.00 3.16 -3.74
CA CYS A 40 7.42 2.03 -4.57
C CYS A 40 7.15 0.68 -3.92
N VAL A 41 6.74 0.69 -2.65
CA VAL A 41 6.37 -0.52 -1.90
C VAL A 41 7.58 -1.46 -1.75
N THR A 42 8.77 -0.87 -1.53
CA THR A 42 10.07 -1.59 -1.51
C THR A 42 10.48 -2.08 -0.12
N GLY A 43 10.12 -1.34 0.93
CA GLY A 43 10.40 -1.72 2.33
C GLY A 43 11.79 -1.43 2.86
N LEU A 44 12.61 -0.72 2.10
CA LEU A 44 13.93 -0.30 2.57
C LEU A 44 13.78 0.91 3.49
N ILE A 45 14.41 0.83 4.66
CA ILE A 45 14.44 1.90 5.66
C ILE A 45 15.87 2.38 5.89
N VAL A 46 16.04 3.68 6.14
CA VAL A 46 17.33 4.29 6.51
C VAL A 46 17.36 4.72 7.98
N VAL A 47 16.21 4.65 8.64
CA VAL A 47 15.96 4.94 10.05
C VAL A 47 14.95 3.91 10.56
N ASP A 48 15.01 3.54 11.83
CA ASP A 48 14.07 2.58 12.39
C ASP A 48 12.65 3.16 12.42
N THR A 49 11.66 2.43 11.90
CA THR A 49 10.32 2.98 11.66
C THR A 49 9.58 3.31 12.95
N PRO A 50 9.38 2.36 13.89
CA PRO A 50 8.67 2.60 15.15
C PRO A 50 9.39 3.56 16.12
N GLU A 51 10.70 3.76 15.97
CA GLU A 51 11.46 4.66 16.85
C GLU A 51 11.58 6.08 16.30
N TYR A 52 11.66 6.23 14.97
CA TYR A 52 11.95 7.52 14.35
C TYR A 52 10.69 8.32 13.97
N TRP A 53 9.67 7.63 13.47
CA TRP A 53 8.46 8.27 12.96
C TRP A 53 7.40 8.34 14.06
N SER A 54 6.77 9.50 14.18
CA SER A 54 5.57 9.64 14.99
C SER A 54 4.40 8.90 14.35
N THR A 55 3.30 8.73 15.08
CA THR A 55 2.05 8.19 14.52
C THR A 55 1.59 8.94 13.26
N PHE A 56 1.83 10.25 13.17
CA PHE A 56 1.52 11.00 11.95
C PHE A 56 2.42 10.57 10.78
N GLY A 57 3.74 10.44 11.02
CA GLY A 57 4.69 9.98 10.01
C GLY A 57 4.39 8.55 9.54
N GLU A 58 4.07 7.65 10.46
CA GLU A 58 3.67 6.27 10.18
C GLU A 58 2.39 6.22 9.31
N LEU A 59 1.39 7.06 9.58
CA LEU A 59 0.19 7.16 8.75
C LEU A 59 0.46 7.75 7.36
N VAL A 60 1.41 8.68 7.24
CA VAL A 60 1.86 9.19 5.93
C VAL A 60 2.53 8.06 5.14
N ILE A 61 3.42 7.27 5.76
CA ILE A 61 4.05 6.09 5.16
C ILE A 61 2.98 5.10 4.70
N LEU A 62 2.01 4.79 5.54
CA LEU A 62 0.91 3.88 5.23
C LEU A 62 0.07 4.36 4.04
N GLY A 63 -0.21 5.66 3.98
CA GLY A 63 -0.90 6.28 2.84
C GLY A 63 -0.12 6.18 1.53
N LEU A 64 1.21 6.37 1.58
CA LEU A 64 2.07 6.21 0.42
C LEU A 64 2.13 4.76 -0.06
N ILE A 65 2.20 3.79 0.86
CA ILE A 65 2.12 2.36 0.55
C ILE A 65 0.82 2.04 -0.19
N GLN A 66 -0.31 2.52 0.32
CA GLN A 66 -1.62 2.29 -0.31
C GLN A 66 -1.69 2.89 -1.72
N LEU A 67 -1.23 4.13 -1.88
CA LEU A 67 -1.21 4.80 -3.18
C LEU A 67 -0.30 4.07 -4.18
N GLY A 68 0.86 3.61 -3.72
CA GLY A 68 1.82 2.84 -4.51
C GLY A 68 1.23 1.51 -4.98
N GLY A 69 0.76 0.70 -4.04
CA GLY A 69 0.23 -0.63 -4.33
C GLY A 69 -1.00 -0.61 -5.23
N LEU A 70 -1.96 0.31 -4.97
CA LEU A 70 -3.11 0.51 -5.88
C LEU A 70 -2.67 0.93 -7.28
N GLY A 71 -1.63 1.76 -7.41
CA GLY A 71 -1.07 2.16 -8.68
C GLY A 71 -0.53 0.98 -9.50
N ILE A 72 0.24 0.11 -8.85
CA ILE A 72 0.82 -1.09 -9.49
C ILE A 72 -0.30 -2.07 -9.88
N MET A 73 -1.20 -2.43 -8.97
CA MET A 73 -2.30 -3.36 -9.22
C MET A 73 -3.23 -2.88 -10.33
N THR A 74 -3.57 -1.58 -10.33
CA THR A 74 -4.42 -0.99 -11.37
C THR A 74 -3.74 -1.04 -12.73
N THR A 75 -2.46 -0.65 -12.80
CA THR A 75 -1.70 -0.68 -14.06
C THR A 75 -1.59 -2.11 -14.59
N ALA A 76 -1.25 -3.08 -13.74
CA ALA A 76 -1.18 -4.49 -14.10
C ALA A 76 -2.54 -5.02 -14.61
N SER A 77 -3.64 -4.68 -13.93
CA SER A 77 -4.99 -5.10 -14.33
C SER A 77 -5.43 -4.49 -15.66
N LEU A 78 -5.13 -3.22 -15.90
CA LEU A 78 -5.42 -2.56 -17.17
C LEU A 78 -4.57 -3.13 -18.32
N LEU A 79 -3.30 -3.45 -18.08
CA LEU A 79 -2.46 -4.16 -19.05
C LEU A 79 -3.03 -5.56 -19.35
N GLY A 80 -3.47 -6.29 -18.32
CA GLY A 80 -4.16 -7.58 -18.48
C GLY A 80 -5.43 -7.47 -19.33
N LEU A 81 -6.25 -6.43 -19.10
CA LEU A 81 -7.43 -6.13 -19.91
C LEU A 81 -7.06 -5.86 -21.38
N LEU A 82 -6.01 -5.07 -21.63
CA LEU A 82 -5.52 -4.78 -22.98
C LEU A 82 -5.04 -6.04 -23.71
N VAL A 83 -4.31 -6.92 -23.02
CA VAL A 83 -3.82 -8.19 -23.56
C VAL A 83 -4.98 -9.15 -23.85
N SER A 84 -5.89 -9.35 -22.89
CA SER A 84 -7.09 -10.19 -23.05
C SER A 84 -7.94 -9.74 -24.25
N ARG A 85 -8.07 -8.43 -24.45
CA ARG A 85 -8.75 -7.87 -25.62
C ARG A 85 -8.05 -8.14 -26.94
N ARG A 86 -6.71 -8.12 -27.00
CA ARG A 86 -5.99 -8.47 -28.24
C ARG A 86 -6.24 -9.91 -28.66
N PHE A 87 -6.28 -10.84 -27.69
CA PHE A 87 -6.63 -12.24 -27.96
C PHE A 87 -8.10 -12.38 -28.38
N GLY A 88 -9.01 -11.71 -27.68
CA GLY A 88 -10.44 -11.68 -28.03
C GLY A 88 -10.73 -11.05 -29.40
N LEU A 89 -10.01 -9.99 -29.78
CA LEU A 89 -10.15 -9.34 -31.09
C LEU A 89 -9.61 -10.23 -32.21
N ARG A 90 -8.47 -10.92 -32.02
CA ARG A 90 -7.99 -11.91 -33.00
C ARG A 90 -9.02 -13.01 -33.22
N MET A 91 -9.60 -13.55 -32.14
CA MET A 91 -10.65 -14.57 -32.20
C MET A 91 -11.96 -14.04 -32.84
N ARG A 92 -12.36 -12.80 -32.52
CA ARG A 92 -13.53 -12.12 -33.13
C ARG A 92 -13.31 -11.75 -34.59
N LEU A 93 -12.09 -11.40 -35.00
CA LEU A 93 -11.73 -11.19 -36.41
C LEU A 93 -11.79 -12.50 -37.20
N THR A 94 -11.51 -13.64 -36.57
CA THR A 94 -11.76 -14.97 -37.15
C THR A 94 -13.25 -15.33 -37.19
N ALA A 95 -14.09 -14.64 -36.40
CA ALA A 95 -15.51 -14.94 -36.22
C ALA A 95 -16.48 -13.82 -36.66
N GLN A 96 -16.06 -12.90 -37.56
CA GLN A 96 -16.79 -11.73 -38.07
C GLN A 96 -18.27 -11.57 -37.60
N ALA A 97 -18.50 -10.67 -36.64
CA ALA A 97 -19.63 -9.73 -36.55
C ALA A 97 -19.69 -9.08 -35.15
N GLU A 98 -20.37 -7.95 -35.07
CA GLU A 98 -20.72 -7.18 -33.86
C GLU A 98 -19.63 -6.29 -33.27
N THR A 99 -19.49 -5.16 -33.97
CA THR A 99 -19.13 -3.84 -33.47
C THR A 99 -19.68 -3.58 -32.06
N LYS A 100 -18.81 -3.19 -31.13
CA LYS A 100 -19.21 -2.22 -30.10
C LYS A 100 -18.02 -1.38 -29.68
N ALA A 101 -18.27 -0.08 -29.75
CA ALA A 101 -17.36 1.00 -29.47
C ALA A 101 -16.68 0.84 -28.11
N LEU A 102 -15.45 1.36 -28.05
CA LEU A 102 -14.69 1.62 -26.84
C LEU A 102 -15.62 2.16 -25.74
N ASP A 103 -15.78 1.40 -24.64
CA ASP A 103 -16.50 1.90 -23.48
C ASP A 103 -15.53 2.19 -22.34
N LEU A 104 -15.36 3.48 -22.04
CA LEU A 104 -14.65 3.98 -20.86
C LEU A 104 -15.19 3.33 -19.55
N GLY A 105 -16.40 2.75 -19.60
CA GLY A 105 -16.98 1.94 -18.53
C GLY A 105 -16.11 0.76 -18.07
N ASP A 106 -15.36 0.11 -18.96
CA ASP A 106 -14.56 -1.07 -18.58
C ASP A 106 -13.32 -0.71 -17.75
N VAL A 107 -12.66 0.41 -18.08
CA VAL A 107 -11.52 0.91 -17.30
C VAL A 107 -11.99 1.31 -15.90
N ARG A 108 -13.09 2.06 -15.80
CA ARG A 108 -13.66 2.45 -14.50
C ARG A 108 -14.10 1.24 -13.67
N ARG A 109 -14.65 0.20 -14.32
CA ARG A 109 -15.04 -1.05 -13.67
C ARG A 109 -13.83 -1.80 -13.12
N VAL A 110 -12.73 -1.88 -13.87
CA VAL A 110 -11.49 -2.51 -13.40
C VAL A 110 -10.89 -1.74 -12.24
N VAL A 111 -10.74 -0.42 -12.36
CA VAL A 111 -10.20 0.43 -11.28
C VAL A 111 -11.03 0.28 -9.99
N ARG A 112 -12.36 0.37 -10.09
CA ARG A 112 -13.26 0.19 -8.94
C ARG A 112 -13.18 -1.23 -8.37
N GLY A 113 -13.05 -2.23 -9.22
CA GLY A 113 -12.86 -3.63 -8.82
C GLY A 113 -11.58 -3.82 -8.01
N VAL A 114 -10.45 -3.32 -8.51
CA VAL A 114 -9.14 -3.38 -7.83
C VAL A 114 -9.22 -2.72 -6.45
N ILE A 115 -9.73 -1.48 -6.38
CA ILE A 115 -9.85 -0.75 -5.11
C ILE A 115 -10.76 -1.51 -4.13
N THR A 116 -11.91 -2.00 -4.59
CA THR A 116 -12.87 -2.70 -3.70
C THR A 116 -12.27 -4.00 -3.17
N VAL A 117 -11.65 -4.81 -4.04
CA VAL A 117 -11.04 -6.08 -3.64
C VAL A 117 -9.87 -5.85 -2.69
N SER A 118 -9.00 -4.88 -2.99
CA SER A 118 -7.87 -4.49 -2.13
C SER A 118 -8.35 -4.09 -0.74
N LEU A 119 -9.27 -3.14 -0.62
CA LEU A 119 -9.78 -2.68 0.68
C LEU A 119 -10.49 -3.78 1.47
N VAL A 120 -11.22 -4.68 0.80
CA VAL A 120 -11.89 -5.81 1.47
C VAL A 120 -10.87 -6.80 2.00
N LEU A 121 -9.85 -7.15 1.22
CA LEU A 121 -8.81 -8.08 1.66
C LEU A 121 -7.95 -7.46 2.77
N GLU A 122 -7.57 -6.19 2.65
CA GLU A 122 -6.87 -5.44 3.70
C GLU A 122 -7.68 -5.41 4.99
N LEU A 123 -8.99 -5.16 4.93
CA LEU A 123 -9.86 -5.15 6.11
C LEU A 123 -9.95 -6.54 6.76
N ILE A 124 -10.07 -7.60 5.96
CA ILE A 124 -10.10 -8.99 6.48
C ILE A 124 -8.79 -9.31 7.18
N VAL A 125 -7.65 -9.03 6.54
CA VAL A 125 -6.32 -9.27 7.12
C VAL A 125 -6.12 -8.42 8.37
N ALA A 126 -6.51 -7.14 8.35
CA ALA A 126 -6.44 -6.27 9.52
C ALA A 126 -7.27 -6.81 10.69
N ALA A 127 -8.50 -7.25 10.44
CA ALA A 127 -9.35 -7.82 11.47
C ALA A 127 -8.74 -9.10 12.08
N VAL A 128 -8.17 -9.97 11.25
CA VAL A 128 -7.48 -11.19 11.70
C VAL A 128 -6.25 -10.84 12.54
N LEU A 129 -5.40 -9.93 12.07
CA LEU A 129 -4.19 -9.50 12.80
C LEU A 129 -4.55 -8.80 14.11
N THR A 130 -5.54 -7.92 14.11
CA THR A 130 -6.04 -7.27 15.32
C THR A 130 -6.56 -8.27 16.33
N ALA A 131 -7.35 -9.27 15.90
CA ALA A 131 -7.82 -10.32 16.80
C ALA A 131 -6.67 -11.15 17.37
N ARG A 132 -5.68 -11.52 16.53
CA ARG A 132 -4.48 -12.28 16.97
C ARG A 132 -3.67 -11.49 18.00
N LEU A 133 -3.43 -10.20 17.76
CA LEU A 133 -2.65 -9.35 18.66
C LEU A 133 -3.40 -9.06 19.97
N ALA A 134 -4.71 -8.81 19.91
CA ALA A 134 -5.51 -8.55 21.11
C ALA A 134 -5.65 -9.80 22.00
N ILE A 135 -6.00 -10.95 21.40
CA ILE A 135 -6.33 -12.17 22.15
C ILE A 135 -5.08 -13.02 22.44
N GLY A 136 -4.19 -13.17 21.45
CA GLY A 136 -3.00 -14.02 21.56
C GLY A 136 -1.83 -13.35 22.27
N TYR A 137 -1.65 -12.04 22.07
CA TYR A 137 -0.52 -11.28 22.62
C TYR A 137 -0.93 -10.27 23.71
N GLY A 138 -2.22 -10.16 24.01
CA GLY A 138 -2.72 -9.29 25.09
C GLY A 138 -2.59 -7.80 24.82
N TYR A 139 -2.53 -7.38 23.56
CA TYR A 139 -2.44 -5.96 23.20
C TYR A 139 -3.72 -5.23 23.61
N GLU A 140 -3.58 -4.00 24.09
CA GLU A 140 -4.72 -3.09 24.23
C GLU A 140 -5.43 -2.94 22.87
N THR A 141 -6.76 -2.88 22.88
CA THR A 141 -7.58 -2.88 21.64
C THR A 141 -7.15 -1.80 20.65
N GLY A 142 -6.87 -0.58 21.11
CA GLY A 142 -6.41 0.51 20.24
C GLY A 142 -5.09 0.19 19.55
N ARG A 143 -4.12 -0.34 20.31
CA ARG A 143 -2.81 -0.75 19.77
C ARG A 143 -2.94 -1.95 18.84
N ALA A 144 -3.77 -2.93 19.17
CA ALA A 144 -4.02 -4.10 18.32
C ALA A 144 -4.66 -3.71 16.98
N VAL A 145 -5.59 -2.75 16.98
CA VAL A 145 -6.19 -2.19 15.76
C VAL A 145 -5.12 -1.47 14.94
N TYR A 146 -4.32 -0.61 15.58
CA TYR A 146 -3.29 0.15 14.90
C TYR A 146 -2.25 -0.75 14.21
N HIS A 147 -1.64 -1.68 14.96
CA HIS A 147 -0.69 -2.63 14.41
C HIS A 147 -1.32 -3.55 13.37
N GLY A 148 -2.56 -4.02 13.59
CA GLY A 148 -3.25 -4.90 12.66
C GLY A 148 -3.52 -4.22 11.32
N VAL A 149 -4.01 -2.99 11.31
CA VAL A 149 -4.27 -2.22 10.08
C VAL A 149 -2.97 -1.88 9.36
N PHE A 150 -1.95 -1.39 10.09
CA PHE A 150 -0.68 -1.02 9.47
C PHE A 150 -0.03 -2.21 8.76
N HIS A 151 0.11 -3.33 9.46
CA HIS A 151 0.75 -4.52 8.91
C HIS A 151 -0.10 -5.21 7.85
N ALA A 152 -1.44 -5.14 7.91
CA ALA A 152 -2.30 -5.65 6.86
C ALA A 152 -2.11 -4.91 5.53
N ILE A 153 -2.11 -3.58 5.55
CA ILE A 153 -1.90 -2.75 4.37
C ILE A 153 -0.46 -2.94 3.84
N SER A 154 0.53 -2.93 4.73
CA SER A 154 1.93 -3.19 4.37
C SER A 154 2.09 -4.56 3.72
N ALA A 155 1.56 -5.63 4.32
CA ALA A 155 1.66 -6.98 3.80
C ALA A 155 0.91 -7.17 2.49
N PHE A 156 -0.34 -6.69 2.39
CA PHE A 156 -1.15 -6.84 1.17
C PHE A 156 -0.51 -6.16 -0.04
N ASN A 157 0.07 -4.97 0.18
CA ASN A 157 0.75 -4.24 -0.88
C ASN A 157 2.19 -4.77 -1.12
N ASN A 158 2.72 -5.64 -0.26
CA ASN A 158 4.10 -6.16 -0.25
C ASN A 158 5.16 -5.11 0.11
N ALA A 159 4.82 -4.18 1.01
CA ALA A 159 5.62 -3.02 1.33
C ALA A 159 6.81 -3.32 2.23
N GLY A 160 6.75 -4.34 3.10
CA GLY A 160 7.84 -4.71 4.00
C GLY A 160 8.10 -3.75 5.18
N PHE A 161 7.36 -2.64 5.30
CA PHE A 161 7.39 -1.77 6.47
C PHE A 161 6.71 -2.45 7.67
N ALA A 162 7.27 -2.26 8.86
CA ALA A 162 6.74 -2.82 10.11
C ALA A 162 6.85 -1.80 11.24
N LEU A 163 5.98 -1.92 12.24
CA LEU A 163 5.99 -1.09 13.46
C LEU A 163 6.76 -1.78 14.61
N TYR A 164 7.75 -2.58 14.26
CA TYR A 164 8.63 -3.28 15.18
C TYR A 164 10.05 -3.18 14.63
N SER A 165 11.02 -2.93 15.49
CA SER A 165 12.42 -2.70 15.10
C SER A 165 13.08 -3.95 14.50
N ASP A 166 12.61 -5.13 14.90
CA ASP A 166 13.01 -6.43 14.37
C ASP A 166 12.10 -6.89 13.22
N SER A 167 11.33 -5.97 12.63
CA SER A 167 10.29 -6.29 11.64
C SER A 167 9.31 -7.33 12.20
N LEU A 168 9.09 -8.46 11.53
CA LEU A 168 8.22 -9.52 12.04
C LEU A 168 9.01 -10.72 12.60
N MET A 169 10.32 -10.58 12.85
CA MET A 169 11.16 -11.70 13.29
C MET A 169 10.71 -12.27 14.64
N GLY A 170 10.25 -11.44 15.58
CA GLY A 170 9.68 -11.89 16.85
C GLY A 170 8.44 -12.79 16.71
N PHE A 171 7.76 -12.79 15.56
CA PHE A 171 6.60 -13.61 15.26
C PHE A 171 6.93 -14.87 14.44
N ALA A 172 8.21 -15.21 14.23
CA ALA A 172 8.62 -16.30 13.34
C ALA A 172 8.08 -17.70 13.70
N THR A 173 7.60 -17.90 14.93
CA THR A 173 6.98 -19.16 15.39
C THR A 173 5.45 -19.09 15.49
N ASP A 174 4.86 -17.94 15.15
CA ASP A 174 3.42 -17.73 15.11
C ASP A 174 2.86 -18.23 13.76
N PRO A 175 1.96 -19.25 13.74
CA PRO A 175 1.46 -19.87 12.51
C PRO A 175 0.54 -18.99 11.66
#